data_AF-A0A2V7H4S5-F1
#
_entry.id   AF-A0A2V7H4S5-F1
#
_cell.length_a   1.000
_cell.length_b   1.000
_cell.length_c   1.000
_cell.angle_alpha   90.00
_cell.angle_beta   90.00
_cell.angle_gamma   90.00
#
_symmetry.space_group_name_H-M   'P 1'
#
loop_
_entity.id
_entity.type
_entity.pdbx_description
1 polymer ?
#
loop_
_entity_poly.entity_id
_entity_poly.type
_entity_poly.pdbx_seq_one_letter_code
_entity_poly.pdbx_strand_id
1 'polypeptide(L)' 'AAIARLGPAILLAESNIHHVPVYATRLYVIERGEIVFAGRPEELRRRPDLARIIGQAL' A
#
# COMPACT_ATOMS: atom_id res chain seq x y z
N ALA A 1 12.64 1.01 -9.33
CA ALA A 1 13.47 -0.21 -9.18
C ALA A 1 14.92 0.08 -8.78
N ALA A 2 15.64 1.04 -9.38
CA ALA A 2 17.07 1.25 -9.09
C ALA A 2 17.38 1.53 -7.60
N ILE A 3 16.70 2.51 -6.99
CA ILE A 3 16.93 2.91 -5.58
C ILE A 3 16.59 1.78 -4.60
N ALA A 4 15.50 1.05 -4.84
CA ALA A 4 15.05 -0.04 -3.98
C ALA A 4 16.05 -1.20 -3.89
N ARG A 5 16.93 -1.36 -4.88
CA ARG A 5 17.96 -2.41 -4.92
C ARG A 5 19.26 -2.00 -4.25
N LEU A 6 19.40 -0.75 -3.82
CA LEU A 6 20.63 -0.23 -3.19
C LEU A 6 20.72 -0.54 -1.68
N GLY A 7 19.71 -1.21 -1.12
CA GLY A 7 19.65 -1.54 0.31
C GLY A 7 18.94 -0.55 1.26
N PRO A 8 18.59 0.71 0.93
CA PRO A 8 17.84 1.54 1.85
C PRO A 8 16.37 1.12 1.94
N ALA A 9 15.77 1.32 3.10
CA ALA A 9 14.31 1.27 3.23
C ALA A 9 13.68 2.49 2.53
N ILE A 10 12.60 2.26 1.78
CA ILE A 10 11.84 3.30 1.11
C ILE A 10 10.45 3.34 1.73
N LEU A 11 10.08 4.51 2.26
CA LEU A 11 8.70 4.82 2.62
C LEU A 11 8.11 5.71 1.52
N LEU A 12 7.00 5.27 0.94
CA LEU A 12 6.24 6.00 -0.08
C LEU A 12 4.85 6.27 0.48
N ALA A 13 4.39 7.51 0.38
CA ALA A 13 3.01 7.89 0.64
C ALA A 13 2.30 8.09 -0.70
N GLU A 14 1.22 7.35 -0.94
CA GLU A 14 0.40 7.42 -2.15
C GLU A 14 -1.08 7.46 -1.77
N SER A 15 -1.87 8.22 -2.53
CA SER A 15 -3.32 8.31 -2.33
C SER A 15 -4.11 7.30 -3.16
N ASN A 16 -3.47 6.66 -4.15
CA ASN A 16 -4.07 5.66 -5.00
C ASN A 16 -3.18 4.41 -5.08
N ILE A 17 -3.75 3.25 -4.78
CA ILE A 17 -3.03 1.97 -4.78
C ILE A 17 -2.42 1.63 -6.14
N HIS A 18 -2.96 2.13 -7.25
CA HIS A 18 -2.44 1.89 -8.59
C HIS A 18 -1.04 2.47 -8.83
N HIS A 19 -0.63 3.49 -8.06
CA HIS A 19 0.70 4.07 -8.16
C HIS A 19 1.71 3.39 -7.23
N VAL A 20 1.24 2.54 -6.32
CA VAL A 20 2.13 1.79 -5.43
C VAL A 20 2.91 0.77 -6.25
N PRO A 21 4.25 0.78 -6.17
CA PRO A 21 5.06 -0.16 -6.93
C PRO A 21 4.75 -1.61 -6.56
N VAL A 22 4.71 -2.49 -7.56
CA VAL A 22 4.45 -3.93 -7.38
C VAL A 22 5.48 -4.65 -6.50
N TYR A 23 6.65 -4.06 -6.29
CA TYR A 23 7.71 -4.58 -5.42
C TYR A 23 7.61 -4.07 -3.97
N ALA A 24 6.55 -3.34 -3.61
CA ALA A 24 6.30 -2.97 -2.23
C ALA A 24 6.13 -4.23 -1.36
N THR A 25 6.84 -4.29 -0.25
CA THR A 25 6.84 -5.46 0.66
C THR A 25 5.90 -5.29 1.85
N ARG A 26 5.51 -4.05 2.14
CA ARG A 26 4.59 -3.66 3.22
C ARG A 26 3.66 -2.57 2.71
N LEU A 27 2.42 -2.62 3.17
CA LEU A 27 1.41 -1.62 2.89
C LEU A 27 0.67 -1.26 4.18
N TYR A 28 0.46 0.04 4.35
CA TYR A 28 -0.36 0.62 5.42
C TYR A 28 -1.43 1.47 4.76
N VAL A 29 -2.68 1.32 5.18
CA VAL A 29 -3.79 2.20 4.78
C VAL A 29 -4.18 3.01 5.99
N ILE A 30 -4.21 4.33 5.81
CA ILE A 30 -4.56 5.28 6.87
C ILE A 30 -5.84 5.99 6.45
N GLU A 31 -6.88 5.95 7.29
CA GLU A 31 -8.10 6.73 7.12
C GLU A 31 -8.35 7.52 8.40
N ARG A 32 -8.50 8.85 8.29
CA ARG A 32 -8.79 9.75 9.43
C ARG A 32 -7.79 9.66 10.60
N GLY A 33 -6.52 9.45 10.27
CA GLY A 33 -5.44 9.34 11.27
C GLY A 33 -5.24 7.95 11.86
N GLU A 34 -6.09 6.99 11.49
CA GLU A 34 -6.05 5.62 12.00
C GLU A 34 -5.52 4.65 10.94
N ILE A 35 -4.67 3.69 11.36
CA ILE A 35 -4.23 2.59 10.49
C ILE A 35 -5.35 1.56 10.42
N VAL A 36 -6.06 1.54 9.29
CA VAL A 36 -7.18 0.62 9.05
C VAL A 36 -6.74 -0.70 8.39
N PHE A 37 -5.49 -0.74 7.89
CA PHE A 37 -4.83 -1.93 7.37
C PHE A 37 -3.32 -1.84 7.53
N ALA A 38 -2.69 -2.95 7.92
CA ALA A 38 -1.24 -3.13 7.92
C ALA A 38 -0.94 -4.57 7.51
N GLY A 39 -0.17 -4.75 6.44
CA GLY A 39 0.09 -6.08 5.92
C GLY A 39 0.94 -6.08 4.66
N ARG A 40 0.92 -7.20 3.95
CA ARG A 40 1.51 -7.30 2.61
C ARG A 40 0.47 -6.90 1.56
N PRO A 41 0.86 -6.30 0.41
CA PRO A 41 -0.08 -5.88 -0.62
C PRO A 41 -1.03 -6.99 -1.09
N GLU A 42 -0.57 -8.25 -1.16
CA GLU A 42 -1.41 -9.38 -1.54
C GLU A 42 -2.53 -9.70 -0.55
N GLU A 43 -2.38 -9.33 0.73
CA GLU A 43 -3.39 -9.52 1.77
C GLU A 43 -4.52 -8.49 1.64
N LEU A 44 -4.23 -7.32 1.09
CA LEU A 44 -5.23 -6.28 0.81
C LEU A 44 -6.30 -6.77 -0.16
N ARG A 45 -5.97 -7.70 -1.06
CA ARG A 45 -6.95 -8.29 -2.00
C ARG A 45 -8.09 -9.03 -1.30
N ARG A 46 -7.90 -9.44 -0.04
CA ARG A 46 -8.93 -10.09 0.78
C ARG A 46 -9.76 -9.09 1.59
N ARG A 47 -9.59 -7.78 1.34
CA ARG A 47 -10.23 -6.68 2.08
C ARG A 47 -11.06 -5.78 1.16
N PRO A 48 -12.18 -6.29 0.61
CA PRO A 48 -13.05 -5.50 -0.26
C PRO A 48 -13.67 -4.29 0.45
N ASP A 49 -13.77 -4.34 1.78
CA ASP A 49 -14.19 -3.23 2.65
C ASP A 49 -13.33 -1.97 2.50
N LEU A 50 -12.07 -2.12 2.09
CA LEU A 50 -11.13 -1.01 1.95
C LEU A 50 -11.10 -0.39 0.55
N ALA A 51 -11.82 -0.96 -0.43
CA ALA A 51 -11.75 -0.52 -1.84
C ALA A 51 -12.07 0.97 -2.02
N ARG A 52 -13.02 1.52 -1.24
CA ARG A 52 -13.39 2.94 -1.29
C ARG A 52 -12.29 3.87 -0.79
N ILE A 53 -11.42 3.39 0.10
CA ILE A 53 -10.36 4.18 0.75
C ILE A 53 -9.15 4.27 -0.17
N ILE A 54 -8.82 3.17 -0.86
CA ILE A 54 -7.58 3.03 -1.63
C ILE A 54 -7.69 3.46 -3.11
N GLY A 55 -8.81 4.08 -3.50
CA GLY A 55 -9.01 4.61 -4.85
C GLY A 55 -9.63 3.63 -5.87
N GLN A 56 -10.33 2.61 -5.37
CA GLN A 56 -10.88 1.42 -6.06
C GLN A 56 -9.86 0.30 -6.34
N ALA A 57 -10.14 -0.85 -5.72
CA ALA A 57 -9.54 -2.18 -5.87
C ALA A 57 -10.66 -3.13 -6.36
N LEU A 58 -10.43 -4.18 -7.13
CA LEU A 58 -9.36 -5.19 -7.17
C LEU A 58 -8.83 -5.43 -8.59
#